data_AF-A0A6S7BKK8-F1
#
_entry.id   AF-A0A6S7BKK8-F1
#
_cell.length_a   1.000
_cell.length_b   1.000
_cell.length_c   1.000
_cell.angle_alpha   90.00
_cell.angle_beta   90.00
_cell.angle_gamma   90.00
#
_symmetry.space_group_name_H-M   'P 1'
#
loop_
_entity.id
_entity.type
_entity.pdbx_description
1 polymer ?
#
loop_
_entity_poly.entity_id
_entity_poly.type
_entity_poly.pdbx_seq_one_letter_code
_entity_poly.pdbx_strand_id
1 'polypeptide(L)' 'MHLAAFIQAASPHRVPLSDTACELVKKAMQTAMYGYLFPGDKKGAPLSNMAMLELLDGMGYTEITVHGFRSTFQDWAEE' A
#
# COMPACT_ATOMS: atom_id res chain seq x y z
N MET A 1 -6.44 17.77 -5.13
CA MET A 1 -5.13 17.08 -5.28
C MET A 1 -4.44 17.05 -3.92
N HIS A 2 -4.44 15.90 -3.24
CA HIS A 2 -3.74 15.71 -1.97
C HIS A 2 -2.57 14.75 -2.22
N LEU A 3 -1.39 15.14 -1.75
CA LEU A 3 -0.12 14.46 -2.00
C LEU A 3 0.18 13.48 -0.86
N ALA A 4 0.46 12.21 -1.19
CA ALA A 4 1.16 11.29 -0.28
C ALA A 4 2.61 11.12 -0.75
N ALA A 5 3.54 11.01 0.20
CA ALA A 5 4.97 10.93 -0.06
C ALA A 5 5.50 9.52 0.24
N PHE A 6 6.25 8.94 -0.69
CA PHE A 6 7.09 7.76 -0.52
C PHE A 6 8.56 8.19 -0.63
N ILE A 7 9.48 7.55 0.09
CA ILE A 7 10.92 7.86 0.00
C ILE A 7 11.62 6.73 -0.75
N GLN A 8 12.14 7.04 -1.95
CA GLN A 8 13.22 6.27 -2.57
C GLN A 8 14.11 7.23 -3.38
N ALA A 9 15.33 7.45 -2.86
CA ALA A 9 16.48 8.16 -3.44
C ALA A 9 16.35 9.68 -3.72
N ALA A 10 17.20 10.45 -3.02
CA ALA A 10 17.58 11.87 -3.21
C ALA A 10 16.51 12.97 -3.18
N SER A 11 15.23 12.65 -3.38
CA SER A 11 14.09 13.56 -3.20
C SER A 11 12.86 12.75 -2.79
N PRO A 12 11.95 13.27 -1.93
CA PRO A 12 10.70 12.59 -1.62
C PRO A 12 9.92 12.32 -2.90
N HIS A 13 9.71 11.05 -3.22
CA HIS A 13 8.90 10.64 -4.35
C HIS A 13 7.43 10.93 -4.03
N ARG A 14 6.78 11.70 -4.90
CA ARG A 14 5.41 12.15 -4.73
C ARG A 14 4.52 11.44 -5.74
N VAL A 15 3.51 10.73 -5.24
CA VAL A 15 2.50 10.06 -6.07
C VAL A 15 1.15 10.73 -5.83
N PRO A 16 0.44 11.20 -6.87
CA PRO A 16 -0.90 11.74 -6.69
C PRO A 16 -1.84 10.61 -6.26
N LEU A 17 -2.63 10.87 -5.21
CA LEU A 17 -3.68 9.95 -4.78
C LEU A 17 -5.03 10.41 -5.30
N SER A 18 -5.86 9.46 -5.70
CA SER A 18 -7.29 9.70 -5.90
C SER A 18 -7.96 10.07 -4.58
N ASP A 19 -9.16 10.65 -4.65
CA ASP A 19 -9.92 11.01 -3.45
C ASP A 19 -10.22 9.76 -2.59
N THR A 20 -10.58 8.65 -3.22
CA THR A 20 -10.79 7.35 -2.55
C THR A 20 -9.53 6.86 -1.84
N ALA A 21 -8.36 6.97 -2.48
CA ALA A 21 -7.10 6.59 -1.85
C ALA A 21 -6.75 7.51 -0.67
N CYS A 22 -7.06 8.81 -0.77
CA CYS A 22 -6.92 9.75 0.35
C CYS A 22 -7.80 9.37 1.55
N GLU A 23 -9.05 8.97 1.31
CA GLU A 23 -9.96 8.50 2.37
C GLU A 23 -9.44 7.23 3.04
N LEU A 24 -8.91 6.28 2.27
CA LEU A 24 -8.31 5.07 2.80
C LEU A 24 -7.10 5.39 3.70
N VAL A 25 -6.22 6.29 3.25
CA VAL A 25 -5.06 6.73 4.04
C VAL A 25 -5.51 7.38 5.35
N LYS A 26 -6.52 8.27 5.30
CA LYS A 26 -7.07 8.91 6.52
C LYS A 26 -7.60 7.89 7.52
N LYS A 27 -8.25 6.82 7.05
CA LYS A 27 -8.70 5.71 7.91
C LYS A 27 -7.52 4.92 8.48
N ALA A 28 -6.54 4.57 7.64
CA ALA A 28 -5.34 3.84 8.06
C ALA A 28 -4.50 4.60 9.11
N MET A 29 -4.47 5.93 9.03
CA MET A 29 -3.79 6.77 10.02
C MET A 29 -4.34 6.59 11.45
N GLN A 30 -5.60 6.19 11.62
CA GLN A 30 -6.21 5.96 12.95
C GLN A 30 -5.60 4.74 13.66
N THR A 31 -5.05 3.79 12.90
CA THR A 31 -4.41 2.57 13.40
C THR A 31 -2.89 2.58 13.19
N ALA A 32 -2.34 3.67 12.66
CA ALA A 32 -0.90 3.80 12.41
C ALA A 32 -0.14 3.77 13.74
N MET A 33 0.97 3.02 13.77
CA MET A 33 1.80 2.88 14.96
C MET A 33 3.24 2.57 14.59
N TYR A 34 4.16 2.84 15.51
CA TYR A 34 5.59 2.57 15.36
C TYR A 34 6.22 3.20 14.10
N GLY A 35 5.64 4.30 13.59
CA GLY A 35 6.12 4.97 12.38
C GLY A 35 5.64 4.34 11.06
N TYR A 36 4.75 3.34 11.10
CA TYR A 36 4.19 2.70 9.91
C TYR A 36 2.71 3.04 9.76
N LEU A 37 2.31 3.42 8.54
CA LEU A 37 0.90 3.62 8.17
C LEU A 37 0.12 2.29 8.21
N PHE A 38 0.78 1.19 7.82
CA PHE A 38 0.27 -0.17 7.89
C PHE A 38 1.20 -1.00 8.78
N PRO A 39 0.97 -1.02 10.11
CA PRO A 39 1.73 -1.83 11.05
C PRO A 39 1.42 -3.33 10.86
N GLY A 40 2.40 -4.19 11.12
CA GLY A 40 2.20 -5.63 11.18
C GLY A 40 2.01 -6.13 12.62
N ASP A 41 1.77 -7.44 12.76
CA ASP A 41 1.53 -8.07 14.08
C ASP A 41 2.75 -8.00 15.02
N LYS A 42 3.96 -7.98 14.45
CA LYS A 42 5.18 -7.81 15.22
C LYS A 42 5.36 -6.34 15.57
N LYS A 43 5.50 -6.06 16.87
CA LYS A 43 5.77 -4.70 17.38
C LYS A 43 6.94 -4.06 16.65
N GLY A 44 6.72 -2.86 16.12
CA GLY A 44 7.76 -2.11 15.39
C GLY A 44 8.09 -2.65 14.00
N ALA A 45 7.29 -3.56 13.44
CA ALA A 45 7.44 -4.05 12.08
C ALA A 45 6.26 -3.58 11.19
N PRO A 46 6.50 -3.36 9.89
CA PRO A 46 5.42 -3.10 8.95
C PRO A 46 4.62 -4.38 8.65
N LEU A 47 3.46 -4.20 8.00
CA LEU A 47 2.73 -5.30 7.37
C LEU A 47 3.68 -6.08 6.44
N SER A 48 3.68 -7.42 6.57
CA SER A 48 4.57 -8.26 5.78
C SER A 48 3.97 -8.56 4.40
N ASN A 49 4.83 -8.85 3.43
CA ASN A 49 4.38 -9.33 2.12
C ASN A 49 3.57 -10.63 2.23
N MET A 50 3.93 -11.51 3.16
CA MET A 50 3.20 -12.76 3.38
C MET A 50 1.77 -12.51 3.86
N ALA A 51 1.56 -11.54 4.77
CA ALA A 51 0.24 -11.17 5.24
C ALA A 51 -0.68 -10.70 4.10
N MET A 52 -0.13 -10.01 3.09
CA MET A 52 -0.89 -9.61 1.91
C MET A 52 -1.26 -10.80 1.01
N LEU A 53 -0.37 -11.81 0.90
CA LEU A 53 -0.65 -13.04 0.14
C LEU A 53 -1.72 -13.90 0.85
N GLU A 54 -1.59 -14.08 2.16
CA GLU A 54 -2.57 -14.81 2.99
C GLU A 54 -3.95 -14.15 2.94
N LEU A 55 -4.03 -12.82 2.88
CA LEU A 55 -5.29 -12.11 2.67
C LEU A 55 -5.95 -12.46 1.33
N LEU A 56 -5.19 -12.44 0.24
CA LEU A 56 -5.72 -12.78 -1.09
C LEU A 56 -6.19 -14.23 -1.16
N ASP A 57 -5.41 -15.15 -0.60
CA ASP A 57 -5.77 -16.56 -0.50
C ASP A 57 -7.06 -16.76 0.32
N GLY A 58 -7.17 -16.11 1.48
CA GLY A 58 -8.38 -16.14 2.31
C GLY A 58 -9.62 -15.53 1.65
N MET A 59 -9.45 -14.64 0.68
CA MET A 59 -10.52 -14.09 -0.16
C MET A 59 -10.85 -14.99 -1.37
N GLY A 60 -10.11 -16.08 -1.59
CA GLY A 60 -10.28 -17.00 -2.72
C GLY A 60 -9.59 -16.54 -4.01
N TYR A 61 -8.69 -15.56 -3.93
CA TYR A 61 -7.93 -15.05 -5.07
C TYR A 61 -6.55 -15.70 -5.16
N THR A 62 -6.48 -16.94 -5.64
CA THR A 62 -5.23 -17.72 -5.73
C THR A 62 -4.30 -17.28 -6.87
N GLU A 63 -4.87 -16.70 -7.93
CA GLU A 63 -4.11 -16.29 -9.13
C GLU A 63 -3.66 -14.82 -9.10
N ILE A 64 -4.03 -14.07 -8.06
CA ILE A 64 -3.70 -12.65 -7.93
C ILE A 64 -2.52 -12.50 -6.97
N THR A 65 -1.55 -11.66 -7.33
CA THR A 65 -0.40 -11.38 -6.47
C THR A 65 -0.23 -9.88 -6.25
N VAL A 66 0.45 -9.51 -5.16
CA VAL A 66 0.86 -8.12 -4.89
C VAL A 66 1.70 -7.54 -6.03
N HIS A 67 2.57 -8.37 -6.64
CA HIS A 67 3.35 -7.97 -7.81
C HIS A 67 2.45 -7.70 -9.03
N GLY A 68 1.42 -8.52 -9.23
CA GLY A 68 0.41 -8.34 -10.27
C GLY A 68 -0.31 -6.99 -10.17
N PHE A 69 -0.76 -6.60 -8.98
CA PHE A 69 -1.38 -5.28 -8.78
C PHE A 69 -0.47 -4.13 -9.21
N ARG A 70 0.83 -4.20 -8.91
CA ARG A 70 1.79 -3.16 -9.29
C ARG A 70 1.99 -3.11 -10.80
N SER A 71 2.18 -4.25 -11.47
CA SER A 71 2.34 -4.31 -12.92
C SER A 71 1.11 -3.80 -13.65
N THR A 72 -0.09 -4.26 -13.26
CA THR A 72 -1.33 -3.80 -13.89
C THR A 72 -1.59 -2.32 -13.68
N PHE A 73 -1.25 -1.77 -12.51
CA PHE A 73 -1.36 -0.32 -12.29
C PHE A 73 -0.37 0.47 -13.16
N GLN A 74 0.86 -0.03 -13.31
CA GLN A 74 1.84 0.60 -14.18
C GLN A 74 1.38 0.57 -15.64
N ASP A 75 0.94 -0.58 -16.15
CA ASP A 75 0.43 -0.73 -17.50
C ASP A 75 -0.74 0.24 -17.75
N TRP A 76 -1.71 0.31 -16.83
CA TRP A 76 -2.84 1.25 -16.92
C TRP A 76 -2.41 2.73 -16.89
N ALA A 77 -1.37 3.07 -16.12
CA ALA A 77 -0.90 4.45 -16.00
C ALA A 77 0.00 4.89 -17.18
N GLU A 78 0.51 3.94 -17.97
CA GLU A 78 1.31 4.17 -19.17
C GLU A 78 0.46 4.28 -20.46
N GLU A 79 -0.79 3.83 -20.42
CA GLU A 79 -1.81 4.02 -21.49
C GLU A 79 -2.38 5.45 -21.54
#